data_AF-A0A0C2IB07-F1
#
_entry.id   AF-A0A0C2IB07-F1
#
_cell.length_a   1.000
_cell.length_b   1.000
_cell.length_c   1.000
_cell.angle_alpha   90.00
_cell.angle_beta   90.00
_cell.angle_gamma   90.00
#
_symmetry.space_group_name_H-M   'P 1'
#
loop_
_entity.id
_entity.type
_entity.pdbx_description
1 polymer ?
#
loop_
_entity_poly.entity_id
_entity_poly.type
_entity_poly.pdbx_seq_one_letter_code
_entity_poly.pdbx_strand_id
1 'polypeptide(L)'
;MYSKAAELAELELIDYNRASRNYLEAAICFCYVSTDSACAYFKKSIRAFINSEDIDSAIYLSMICGYMYETKFGTCSRSLKFYMISHKLRIKNQKNHKCIITYDDYMAMEKTNGLEFVKWRQIIRSNKRICKKKNKPLDICLKCIYAHAKLDEDFEESIYFQDPYKYSFKKRKPFPKIKYIMNNIAGLNDKKQHSAVSSDSGIYSNTETNSTQ
;
A
#
# COMPACT_ATOMS: atom_id res chain seq x y z
N MET A 1 13.72 7.96 -5.67
CA MET A 1 13.16 9.30 -5.40
C MET A 1 11.88 9.24 -4.57
N TYR A 2 10.92 8.37 -4.90
CA TYR A 2 9.64 8.26 -4.19
C TYR A 2 9.72 7.90 -2.70
N SER A 3 10.65 7.02 -2.28
CA SER A 3 10.78 6.63 -0.87
C SER A 3 11.06 7.83 0.05
N LYS A 4 12.06 8.65 -0.28
CA LYS A 4 12.40 9.86 0.48
C LYS A 4 11.23 10.86 0.51
N ALA A 5 10.53 11.02 -0.62
CA ALA A 5 9.36 11.88 -0.67
C ALA A 5 8.19 11.35 0.18
N ALA A 6 8.06 10.03 0.33
CA ALA A 6 7.07 9.42 1.21
C ALA A 6 7.40 9.65 2.69
N GLU A 7 8.67 9.46 3.06
CA GLU A 7 9.15 9.66 4.44
C GLU A 7 9.01 11.13 4.87
N LEU A 8 9.38 12.07 3.99
CA LEU A 8 9.14 13.50 4.20
C LEU A 8 7.66 13.80 4.42
N ALA A 9 6.79 13.24 3.57
CA ALA A 9 5.35 13.45 3.68
C ALA A 9 4.76 12.85 4.97
N GLU A 10 5.24 11.68 5.40
CA GLU A 10 4.76 10.99 6.60
C GLU A 10 5.23 11.67 7.89
N LEU A 11 6.54 11.95 7.99
CA LEU A 11 7.17 12.32 9.25
C LEU A 11 7.21 13.83 9.48
N GLU A 12 7.46 14.62 8.44
CA GLU A 12 7.61 16.07 8.57
C GLU A 12 6.30 16.80 8.26
N LEU A 13 5.55 16.34 7.25
CA LEU A 13 4.32 17.01 6.81
C LEU A 13 3.05 16.39 7.39
N ILE A 14 3.14 15.19 7.98
CA ILE A 14 2.00 14.42 8.51
C ILE A 14 0.89 14.27 7.45
N ASP A 15 1.27 14.23 6.16
CA ASP A 15 0.37 14.01 5.03
C ASP A 15 0.39 12.55 4.62
N TYR A 16 -0.28 11.73 5.42
CA TYR A 16 -0.36 10.28 5.22
C TYR A 16 -0.94 9.87 3.86
N ASN A 17 -1.84 10.67 3.28
CA ASN A 17 -2.35 10.38 1.94
C ASN A 17 -1.28 10.54 0.87
N ARG A 18 -0.47 11.59 0.97
CA ARG A 18 0.66 11.80 0.07
C ARG A 18 1.76 10.76 0.31
N ALA A 19 2.05 10.44 1.57
CA ALA A 19 3.00 9.39 1.95
C ALA A 19 2.57 8.04 1.35
N SER A 20 1.30 7.68 1.49
CA SER A 20 0.75 6.44 0.95
C SER A 20 1.00 6.29 -0.56
N ARG A 21 0.72 7.35 -1.32
CA ARG A 21 0.95 7.37 -2.78
C ARG A 21 2.43 7.23 -3.12
N ASN A 22 3.29 8.00 -2.47
CA ASN A 22 4.72 7.93 -2.71
C ASN A 22 5.30 6.55 -2.34
N TYR A 23 4.81 5.93 -1.26
CA TYR A 23 5.18 4.55 -0.91
C TYR A 23 4.66 3.53 -1.93
N LEU A 24 3.45 3.74 -2.48
CA LEU A 24 2.91 2.88 -3.53
C LEU A 24 3.75 2.96 -4.81
N GLU A 25 4.08 4.16 -5.28
CA GLU A 25 4.96 4.38 -6.43
C GLU A 25 6.34 3.74 -6.21
N ALA A 26 6.91 3.92 -5.00
CA ALA A 26 8.16 3.25 -4.63
C ALA A 26 8.03 1.71 -4.71
N ALA A 27 6.94 1.15 -4.18
CA ALA A 27 6.69 -0.29 -4.23
C ALA A 27 6.61 -0.82 -5.67
N ILE A 28 5.90 -0.11 -6.55
CA ILE A 28 5.78 -0.46 -7.98
C ILE A 28 7.16 -0.44 -8.65
N CYS A 29 7.98 0.58 -8.40
CA CYS A 29 9.36 0.58 -8.91
C CYS A 29 10.16 -0.63 -8.40
N PHE A 30 10.01 -1.00 -7.12
CA PHE A 30 10.71 -2.15 -6.55
C PHE A 30 10.21 -3.50 -7.06
N CYS A 31 8.99 -3.61 -7.59
CA CYS A 31 8.49 -4.88 -8.16
C CYS A 31 9.40 -5.44 -9.26
N TYR A 32 10.15 -4.59 -9.96
CA TYR A 32 11.07 -4.98 -11.02
C TYR A 32 12.49 -5.32 -10.53
N VAL A 33 12.80 -5.07 -9.25
CA VAL A 33 14.16 -5.17 -8.69
C VAL A 33 14.21 -6.14 -7.50
N SER A 34 13.27 -6.00 -6.57
CA SER A 34 13.19 -6.80 -5.34
C SER A 34 11.76 -6.87 -4.83
N THR A 35 11.17 -8.06 -4.91
CA THR A 35 9.83 -8.33 -4.36
C THR A 35 9.76 -8.09 -2.85
N ASP A 36 10.88 -8.23 -2.14
CA ASP A 36 10.93 -8.08 -0.69
C ASP A 36 10.86 -6.61 -0.30
N SER A 37 11.62 -5.78 -1.02
CA SER A 37 11.55 -4.33 -0.89
C SER A 37 10.16 -3.82 -1.29
N ALA A 38 9.61 -4.29 -2.41
CA ALA A 38 8.25 -3.93 -2.82
C ALA A 38 7.22 -4.25 -1.72
N CYS A 39 7.31 -5.42 -1.10
CA CYS A 39 6.42 -5.84 -0.02
C CYS A 39 6.47 -4.90 1.18
N ALA A 40 7.67 -4.46 1.57
CA ALA A 40 7.86 -3.51 2.65
C ALA A 40 7.19 -2.16 2.34
N TYR A 41 7.34 -1.65 1.12
CA TYR A 41 6.75 -0.39 0.70
C TYR A 41 5.23 -0.46 0.54
N PHE A 42 4.67 -1.57 0.02
CA PHE A 42 3.22 -1.78 0.01
C PHE A 42 2.63 -1.74 1.43
N LYS A 43 3.30 -2.38 2.40
CA LYS A 43 2.86 -2.31 3.81
C LYS A 43 2.94 -0.90 4.38
N LYS A 44 3.97 -0.13 4.06
CA LYS A 44 4.07 1.29 4.45
C LYS A 44 2.91 2.11 3.85
N SER A 45 2.61 1.92 2.57
CA SER A 45 1.47 2.57 1.89
C SER A 45 0.12 2.25 2.57
N ILE A 46 -0.15 0.97 2.83
CA ILE A 46 -1.37 0.54 3.54
C ILE A 46 -1.46 1.16 4.94
N ARG A 47 -0.36 1.17 5.71
CA ARG A 47 -0.33 1.80 7.04
C ARG A 47 -0.60 3.30 6.96
N ALA A 48 -0.05 3.99 5.98
CA ALA A 48 -0.32 5.40 5.79
C ALA A 48 -1.81 5.66 5.49
N PHE A 49 -2.48 4.83 4.67
CA PHE A 49 -3.94 4.92 4.51
C PHE A 49 -4.72 4.64 5.80
N ILE A 50 -4.27 3.71 6.63
CA ILE A 50 -4.88 3.46 7.95
C ILE A 50 -4.73 4.70 8.84
N ASN A 51 -3.54 5.31 8.87
CA ASN A 51 -3.25 6.51 9.65
C ASN A 51 -4.02 7.75 9.17
N SER A 52 -4.36 7.80 7.87
CA SER A 52 -5.21 8.85 7.30
C SER A 52 -6.72 8.58 7.45
N GLU A 53 -7.10 7.51 8.15
CA GLU A 53 -8.47 6.99 8.28
C GLU A 53 -9.14 6.62 6.94
N ASP A 54 -8.38 6.51 5.85
CA ASP A 54 -8.89 6.05 4.55
C ASP A 54 -8.90 4.51 4.49
N ILE A 55 -9.77 3.93 5.31
CA ILE A 55 -9.88 2.47 5.49
C ILE A 55 -10.31 1.78 4.19
N ASP A 56 -11.12 2.43 3.36
CA ASP A 56 -11.57 1.87 2.09
C ASP A 56 -10.38 1.69 1.13
N SER A 57 -9.50 2.69 1.02
CA SER A 57 -8.28 2.59 0.21
C SER A 57 -7.31 1.57 0.80
N ALA A 58 -7.17 1.50 2.13
CA ALA A 58 -6.32 0.49 2.78
C ALA A 58 -6.79 -0.95 2.51
N ILE A 59 -8.10 -1.21 2.58
CA ILE A 59 -8.70 -2.51 2.26
C ILE A 59 -8.47 -2.86 0.79
N TYR A 60 -8.80 -1.94 -0.11
CA TYR A 60 -8.63 -2.14 -1.55
C TYR A 60 -7.18 -2.44 -1.91
N LEU A 61 -6.23 -1.61 -1.46
CA LEU A 61 -4.81 -1.82 -1.72
C LEU A 61 -4.32 -3.16 -1.15
N SER A 62 -4.77 -3.53 0.04
CA SER A 62 -4.45 -4.85 0.62
C SER A 62 -4.95 -6.00 -0.26
N MET A 63 -6.17 -5.90 -0.81
CA MET A 63 -6.68 -6.92 -1.74
C MET A 63 -5.84 -6.99 -3.02
N ILE A 64 -5.53 -5.85 -3.62
CA ILE A 64 -4.70 -5.76 -4.83
C ILE A 64 -3.31 -6.36 -4.61
N CYS A 65 -2.64 -6.00 -3.51
CA CYS A 65 -1.34 -6.57 -3.15
C CYS A 65 -1.42 -8.08 -2.92
N GLY A 66 -2.48 -8.57 -2.28
CA GLY A 66 -2.70 -10.00 -2.11
C GLY A 66 -2.71 -10.72 -3.45
N TYR A 67 -3.54 -10.26 -4.37
CA TYR A 67 -3.66 -10.83 -5.71
C TYR A 67 -2.34 -10.78 -6.48
N MET A 68 -1.67 -9.63 -6.50
CA MET A 68 -0.38 -9.46 -7.15
C MET A 68 0.68 -10.47 -6.66
N TYR A 69 0.79 -10.67 -5.34
CA TYR A 69 1.77 -11.60 -4.76
C TYR A 69 1.43 -13.06 -5.03
N GLU A 70 0.15 -13.37 -5.19
CA GLU A 70 -0.32 -14.71 -5.53
C GLU A 70 -0.06 -15.04 -6.99
N THR A 71 -0.45 -14.16 -7.91
CA THR A 71 -0.46 -14.46 -9.34
C THR A 71 0.84 -14.11 -10.05
N LYS A 72 1.50 -12.99 -9.71
CA LYS A 72 2.73 -12.56 -10.40
C LYS A 72 3.99 -13.10 -9.77
N PHE A 73 4.05 -13.12 -8.44
CA PHE A 73 5.25 -13.52 -7.71
C PHE A 73 5.20 -14.97 -7.20
N GLY A 74 4.04 -15.64 -7.26
CA GLY A 74 3.88 -17.02 -6.79
C GLY A 74 4.12 -17.21 -5.29
N THR A 75 3.98 -16.14 -4.49
CA THR A 75 4.31 -16.12 -3.05
C THR A 75 3.06 -16.18 -2.17
N CYS A 76 2.47 -17.38 -2.07
CA CYS A 76 1.23 -17.63 -1.33
C CYS A 76 1.25 -17.13 0.13
N SER A 77 2.39 -17.28 0.82
CA SER A 77 2.51 -16.82 2.22
C SER A 77 2.41 -15.30 2.37
N ARG A 78 2.79 -14.53 1.33
CA ARG A 78 2.71 -13.06 1.33
C ARG A 78 1.33 -12.59 0.87
N SER A 79 0.75 -13.23 -0.15
CA SER A 79 -0.60 -12.92 -0.58
C SER A 79 -1.61 -13.08 0.56
N LEU A 80 -1.53 -14.20 1.28
CA LEU A 80 -2.39 -14.49 2.43
C LEU A 80 -2.28 -13.39 3.50
N LYS A 81 -1.08 -12.90 3.80
CA LYS A 81 -0.88 -11.81 4.78
C LYS A 81 -1.63 -10.55 4.38
N PHE A 82 -1.62 -10.18 3.09
CA PHE A 82 -2.34 -9.02 2.61
C PHE A 82 -3.87 -9.21 2.64
N TYR A 83 -4.38 -10.37 2.24
CA TYR A 83 -5.81 -10.68 2.39
C TYR A 83 -6.28 -10.69 3.85
N MET A 84 -5.44 -11.20 4.77
CA MET A 84 -5.74 -11.14 6.19
C MET A 84 -5.80 -9.70 6.71
N ILE A 85 -4.94 -8.80 6.22
CA ILE A 85 -5.00 -7.38 6.57
C ILE A 85 -6.34 -6.78 6.12
N SER A 86 -6.76 -7.01 4.87
CA SER A 86 -8.03 -6.48 4.38
C SER A 86 -9.22 -7.00 5.18
N HIS A 87 -9.23 -8.30 5.51
CA HIS A 87 -10.28 -8.91 6.32
C HIS A 87 -10.34 -8.34 7.75
N LYS A 88 -9.19 -8.21 8.41
CA LYS A 88 -9.09 -7.60 9.75
C LYS A 88 -9.58 -6.16 9.74
N LEU A 89 -9.22 -5.38 8.72
CA LEU A 89 -9.68 -3.99 8.57
C LEU A 89 -11.20 -3.92 8.39
N ARG A 90 -11.80 -4.84 7.63
CA ARG A 90 -13.26 -4.92 7.46
C ARG A 90 -13.97 -5.17 8.78
N ILE A 91 -13.53 -6.19 9.52
CA ILE A 91 -14.11 -6.52 10.83
C ILE A 91 -14.00 -5.34 11.79
N LYS A 92 -12.78 -4.81 11.96
CA LYS A 92 -12.50 -3.73 12.91
C LYS A 92 -13.35 -2.49 12.66
N ASN A 93 -13.64 -2.19 11.39
CA ASN A 93 -14.37 -0.99 10.99
C ASN A 93 -15.83 -1.28 10.58
N GLN A 94 -16.35 -2.47 10.90
CA GLN A 94 -17.73 -2.90 10.60
C GLN A 94 -18.12 -2.73 9.12
N LYS A 95 -17.17 -2.93 8.20
CA LYS A 95 -17.38 -2.79 6.76
C LYS A 95 -17.82 -4.13 6.17
N ASN A 96 -19.13 -4.28 5.99
CA ASN A 96 -19.72 -5.42 5.31
C ASN A 96 -19.54 -5.31 3.80
N HIS A 97 -18.89 -6.32 3.21
CA HIS A 97 -18.78 -6.44 1.75
C HIS A 97 -20.01 -7.15 1.20
N LYS A 98 -20.68 -6.55 0.22
CA LYS A 98 -21.70 -7.23 -0.59
C LYS A 98 -21.06 -7.70 -1.89
N CYS A 99 -20.67 -8.98 -1.92
CA CYS A 99 -20.08 -9.57 -3.12
C CYS A 99 -21.09 -9.54 -4.27
N ILE A 100 -20.66 -9.01 -5.43
CA ILE A 100 -21.48 -8.97 -6.65
C ILE A 100 -21.46 -10.30 -7.41
N ILE A 101 -20.68 -11.27 -6.92
CA ILE A 101 -20.39 -12.55 -7.56
C ILE A 101 -20.71 -13.64 -6.54
N THR A 102 -21.71 -14.46 -6.84
CA THR A 102 -22.01 -15.62 -6.00
C THR A 102 -20.96 -16.72 -6.20
N TYR A 103 -21.02 -17.78 -5.39
CA TYR A 103 -20.14 -18.92 -5.60
C TYR A 103 -20.42 -19.62 -6.94
N ASP A 104 -21.70 -19.77 -7.30
CA ASP A 104 -22.11 -20.41 -8.55
C ASP A 104 -21.66 -19.58 -9.76
N ASP A 105 -21.78 -18.24 -9.67
CA ASP A 105 -21.27 -17.33 -10.69
C ASP A 105 -19.76 -17.51 -10.89
N TYR A 106 -19.01 -17.64 -9.78
CA TYR A 106 -17.58 -17.86 -9.82
C TYR A 106 -17.21 -19.18 -10.52
N MET A 107 -17.88 -20.27 -10.17
CA MET A 107 -17.67 -21.57 -10.81
C MET A 107 -18.09 -21.58 -12.28
N ALA A 108 -19.17 -20.87 -12.63
CA ALA A 108 -19.63 -20.72 -14.00
C ALA A 108 -18.60 -19.96 -14.85
N MET A 109 -18.00 -18.89 -14.31
CA MET A 109 -16.95 -18.13 -14.99
C MET A 109 -15.74 -18.99 -15.37
N GLU A 110 -15.42 -20.06 -14.65
CA GLU A 110 -14.34 -20.99 -15.00
C GLU A 110 -14.67 -21.89 -16.20
N LYS A 111 -15.96 -22.20 -16.41
CA LYS A 111 -16.43 -23.19 -17.38
C LYS A 111 -17.04 -22.59 -18.66
N THR A 112 -17.22 -21.27 -18.71
CA THR A 112 -18.17 -20.64 -19.63
C THR A 112 -17.66 -20.36 -21.04
N ASN A 113 -18.60 -20.53 -21.97
CA ASN A 113 -18.65 -20.12 -23.36
C ASN A 113 -19.22 -18.68 -23.51
N GLY A 114 -19.01 -18.05 -24.66
CA GLY A 114 -18.95 -16.58 -24.82
C GLY A 114 -20.14 -15.72 -24.36
N LEU A 115 -21.37 -16.25 -24.24
CA LEU A 115 -22.55 -15.42 -23.91
C LEU A 115 -22.61 -15.00 -22.43
N GLU A 116 -22.35 -15.92 -21.50
CA GLU A 116 -22.31 -15.58 -20.07
C GLU A 116 -21.14 -14.65 -19.73
N PHE A 117 -20.03 -14.78 -20.46
CA PHE A 117 -18.87 -13.90 -20.33
C PHE A 117 -19.23 -12.42 -20.57
N VAL A 118 -20.07 -12.15 -21.58
CA VAL A 118 -20.52 -10.77 -21.91
C VAL A 118 -21.34 -10.17 -20.77
N LYS A 119 -22.26 -10.96 -20.18
CA LYS A 119 -23.06 -10.52 -19.03
C LYS A 119 -22.18 -10.13 -17.84
N TRP A 120 -21.22 -10.99 -17.48
CA TRP A 120 -20.32 -10.73 -16.35
C TRP A 120 -19.42 -9.51 -16.59
N ARG A 121 -18.88 -9.38 -17.79
CA ARG A 121 -18.11 -8.21 -18.21
C ARG A 121 -18.92 -6.91 -18.04
N GLN A 122 -20.21 -6.93 -18.38
CA GLN A 122 -21.08 -5.76 -18.21
C GLN A 122 -21.32 -5.41 -16.74
N ILE A 123 -21.50 -6.42 -15.87
CA ILE A 123 -21.66 -6.23 -14.42
C ILE A 123 -20.41 -5.58 -13.81
N ILE A 124 -19.23 -6.14 -14.12
CA ILE A 124 -17.93 -5.63 -13.65
C ILE A 124 -17.70 -4.19 -14.10
N ARG A 125 -17.92 -3.90 -15.39
CA ARG A 125 -17.78 -2.53 -15.94
C ARG A 125 -18.73 -1.54 -15.27
N SER A 126 -19.96 -1.97 -15.01
CA SER A 126 -20.97 -1.12 -14.33
C SER A 126 -20.57 -0.81 -12.89
N ASN A 127 -20.08 -1.80 -12.15
CA ASN A 127 -19.56 -1.62 -10.79
C ASN A 127 -18.39 -0.61 -10.77
N LYS A 128 -17.41 -0.79 -11.67
CA LYS A 128 -16.27 0.13 -11.84
C LYS A 128 -16.70 1.57 -12.12
N ARG A 129 -17.69 1.77 -13.00
CA ARG A 129 -18.25 3.10 -13.31
C ARG A 129 -18.90 3.74 -12.09
N ILE A 130 -19.67 2.98 -11.30
CA ILE A 130 -20.34 3.49 -10.09
C ILE A 130 -19.30 3.94 -9.06
N CYS A 131 -18.28 3.13 -8.79
CA CYS A 131 -17.22 3.47 -7.84
C CYS A 131 -16.42 4.71 -8.31
N LYS A 132 -16.09 4.78 -9.60
CA LYS A 132 -15.42 5.95 -10.19
C LYS A 132 -16.26 7.22 -10.02
N LYS A 133 -17.57 7.18 -10.31
CA LYS A 133 -18.48 8.32 -10.13
C LYS A 133 -18.54 8.80 -8.67
N LYS A 134 -18.44 7.87 -7.72
CA LYS A 134 -18.44 8.17 -6.27
C LYS A 134 -17.06 8.58 -5.74
N ASN A 135 -16.02 8.55 -6.58
CA ASN A 135 -14.63 8.72 -6.18
C ASN A 135 -14.27 7.85 -4.96
N LYS A 136 -14.67 6.57 -5.01
CA LYS A 136 -14.37 5.56 -3.99
C LYS A 136 -13.61 4.41 -4.63
N PRO A 137 -12.70 3.75 -3.90
CA PRO A 137 -12.10 2.52 -4.37
C PRO A 137 -13.16 1.42 -4.53
N LEU A 138 -12.82 0.40 -5.32
CA LEU A 138 -13.70 -0.76 -5.48
C LEU A 138 -13.75 -1.52 -4.14
N ASP A 139 -14.95 -1.80 -3.67
CA ASP A 139 -15.12 -2.71 -2.54
C ASP A 139 -15.06 -4.16 -3.03
N ILE A 140 -13.90 -4.81 -2.88
CA ILE A 140 -13.63 -6.15 -3.42
C ILE A 140 -13.27 -7.16 -2.34
N CYS A 141 -13.76 -8.40 -2.49
CA CYS A 141 -13.24 -9.59 -1.80
C CYS A 141 -12.40 -10.46 -2.74
N LEU A 142 -11.96 -11.62 -2.25
CA LEU A 142 -11.14 -12.57 -3.02
C LEU A 142 -11.82 -12.99 -4.33
N LYS A 143 -13.11 -13.34 -4.29
CA LYS A 143 -13.85 -13.71 -5.52
C LYS A 143 -13.97 -12.53 -6.49
N CYS A 144 -14.23 -11.33 -5.96
CA CYS A 144 -14.35 -10.13 -6.79
C CYS A 144 -13.03 -9.83 -7.50
N ILE A 145 -11.89 -9.89 -6.81
CA ILE A 145 -10.61 -9.54 -7.42
C ILE A 145 -10.25 -10.49 -8.57
N TYR A 146 -10.48 -11.79 -8.39
CA TYR A 146 -10.25 -12.78 -9.44
C TYR A 146 -11.18 -12.58 -10.64
N ALA A 147 -12.45 -12.29 -10.41
CA ALA A 147 -13.37 -12.02 -11.50
C ALA A 147 -13.05 -10.71 -12.23
N HIS A 148 -12.65 -9.66 -11.51
CA HIS A 148 -12.15 -8.44 -12.12
C HIS A 148 -10.94 -8.75 -13.01
N ALA A 149 -9.95 -9.48 -12.51
CA ALA A 149 -8.79 -9.86 -13.31
C ALA A 149 -9.14 -10.68 -14.56
N LYS A 150 -10.16 -11.54 -14.47
CA LYS A 150 -10.61 -12.35 -15.61
C LYS A 150 -11.43 -11.58 -16.65
N LEU A 151 -12.24 -10.62 -16.22
CA LEU A 151 -13.28 -10.00 -17.04
C LEU A 151 -12.99 -8.55 -17.45
N ASP A 152 -12.10 -7.86 -16.74
CA ASP A 152 -11.70 -6.49 -17.01
C ASP A 152 -10.30 -6.51 -17.61
N GLU A 153 -10.25 -6.34 -18.94
CA GLU A 153 -9.02 -6.39 -19.76
C GLU A 153 -7.94 -5.42 -19.23
N ASP A 154 -8.36 -4.28 -18.65
CA ASP A 154 -7.45 -3.27 -18.11
C ASP A 154 -7.14 -3.47 -16.62
N PHE A 155 -7.61 -4.56 -16.00
CA PHE A 155 -7.53 -4.72 -14.55
C PHE A 155 -6.08 -4.79 -14.09
N GLU A 156 -5.28 -5.65 -14.70
CA GLU A 156 -3.87 -5.76 -14.36
C GLU A 156 -3.13 -4.45 -14.57
N GLU A 157 -3.33 -3.77 -15.69
CA GLU A 157 -2.68 -2.50 -15.96
C GLU A 157 -3.06 -1.45 -14.90
N SER A 158 -4.33 -1.43 -14.48
CA SER A 158 -4.82 -0.51 -13.44
C SER A 158 -4.22 -0.76 -12.04
N ILE A 159 -3.61 -1.93 -11.81
CA ILE A 159 -2.89 -2.22 -10.57
C ILE A 159 -1.53 -1.51 -10.54
N TYR A 160 -0.82 -1.46 -11.67
CA TYR A 160 0.56 -0.94 -11.76
C TYR A 160 0.61 0.52 -12.21
N PHE A 161 -0.40 0.95 -12.97
CA PHE A 161 -0.49 2.31 -13.50
C PHE A 161 -1.75 2.95 -12.93
N GLN A 162 -1.74 3.20 -11.62
CA GLN A 162 -2.71 4.13 -11.05
C GLN A 162 -2.36 5.51 -11.57
N ASP A 163 -3.03 5.94 -12.64
CA ASP A 163 -2.93 7.30 -13.15
C ASP A 163 -3.06 8.28 -11.95
N PRO A 164 -1.98 8.96 -11.55
CA PRO A 164 -1.96 9.76 -10.32
C PRO A 164 -2.95 10.91 -10.36
N TYR A 165 -3.46 11.25 -11.55
CA TYR A 165 -4.47 12.28 -11.79
C TYR A 165 -5.92 11.75 -11.73
N LYS A 166 -6.13 10.44 -11.92
CA LYS A 166 -7.46 9.81 -11.98
C LYS A 166 -8.10 9.63 -10.60
N TYR A 167 -7.27 9.52 -9.55
CA TYR A 167 -7.67 9.61 -8.15
C TYR A 167 -7.32 10.98 -7.55
N SER A 168 -7.63 12.05 -8.28
CA SER A 168 -7.67 13.40 -7.71
C SER A 168 -8.86 13.50 -6.74
N PHE A 169 -8.70 12.85 -5.58
CA PHE A 169 -9.43 13.25 -4.38
C PHE A 169 -9.17 14.74 -4.19
N LYS A 170 -10.24 15.52 -4.37
CA LYS A 170 -10.39 16.98 -4.21
C LYS A 170 -9.06 17.70 -4.01
N LYS A 171 -8.67 18.61 -4.92
CA LYS A 171 -7.72 19.71 -4.62
C LYS A 171 -7.96 20.14 -3.17
N ARG A 172 -7.12 19.68 -2.24
CA ARG A 172 -7.25 20.08 -0.85
C ARG A 172 -7.06 21.59 -0.89
N LYS A 173 -7.91 22.33 -0.17
CA LYS A 173 -7.60 23.73 0.10
C LYS A 173 -6.15 23.75 0.58
N PRO A 174 -5.29 24.64 0.05
CA PRO A 174 -3.92 24.74 0.54
C PRO A 174 -3.99 24.79 2.06
N PHE A 175 -3.10 24.04 2.72
CA PHE A 175 -3.02 24.07 4.19
C PHE A 175 -3.08 25.53 4.63
N PRO A 176 -3.90 25.90 5.64
CA PRO A 176 -3.74 27.20 6.26
C PRO A 176 -2.26 27.32 6.60
N LYS A 177 -1.61 28.38 6.10
CA LYS A 177 -0.17 28.59 6.30
C LYS A 177 0.10 28.39 7.78
N ILE A 178 0.73 27.27 8.13
CA ILE A 178 1.32 27.10 9.45
C ILE A 178 2.40 28.18 9.48
N LYS A 179 2.12 29.30 10.15
CA LYS A 179 3.16 30.24 10.51
C LYS A 179 4.04 29.45 11.46
N TYR A 180 5.17 28.95 10.96
CA TYR A 180 6.27 28.60 11.82
C TYR A 180 6.59 29.85 12.62
N ILE A 181 6.15 29.89 13.88
CA ILE A 181 6.73 30.81 14.84
C ILE A 181 8.13 30.24 15.07
N MET A 182 9.08 30.70 14.28
CA MET A 182 10.49 30.58 14.65
C MET A 182 10.64 31.43 15.91
N ASN A 183 10.53 30.79 17.07
CA ASN A 183 11.05 31.36 18.29
C ASN A 183 12.55 31.45 18.08
N ASN A 184 13.02 32.64 17.72
CA ASN A 184 14.42 33.02 17.77
C ASN A 184 14.89 32.81 19.21
N ILE A 185 15.49 31.66 19.49
CA ILE A 185 16.34 31.50 20.67
C ILE A 185 17.68 32.11 20.29
N ALA A 186 17.71 33.45 20.25
CA ALA A 186 18.93 34.21 20.31
C ALA A 186 19.19 34.52 21.79
N GLY A 187 20.28 33.96 22.32
CA GLY A 187 20.86 34.39 23.59
C GLY A 187 20.68 33.44 24.76
N LEU A 188 21.43 32.35 24.77
CA LEU A 188 22.11 31.94 26.00
C LEU A 188 23.50 31.44 25.62
N ASN A 189 24.46 32.34 25.83
CA ASN A 189 25.85 31.98 26.03
C ASN A 189 25.92 30.94 27.15
N ASP A 190 26.50 29.78 26.88
CA ASP A 190 27.36 29.17 27.87
C ASP A 190 28.45 28.31 27.22
N LYS A 191 29.67 28.66 27.63
CA LYS A 191 30.93 28.02 27.28
C LYS A 191 30.87 26.53 27.60
N LYS A 192 31.14 25.66 26.62
CA LYS A 192 31.85 24.41 26.91
C LYS A 192 32.96 24.19 25.89
N GLN A 193 34.13 24.01 26.48
CA GLN A 193 35.44 23.83 25.87
C GLN A 193 35.44 22.63 24.92
N HIS A 194 36.06 22.83 23.76
CA HIS A 194 36.55 21.73 22.95
C HIS A 194 37.76 21.10 23.65
N SER A 195 37.69 19.80 23.91
CA SER A 195 38.88 18.95 23.91
C SER A 195 38.75 17.95 22.77
N ALA A 196 39.72 17.99 21.87
CA ALA A 196 39.99 16.93 20.90
C ALA A 196 40.80 15.79 21.57
N VAL A 197 41.13 14.76 20.78
CA VAL A 197 42.01 13.59 21.04
C VAL A 197 41.21 12.36 21.52
N SER A 198 41.34 11.14 21.00
CA SER A 198 42.27 10.52 20.04
C SER A 198 41.59 9.35 19.32
N SER A 199 42.07 9.07 18.11
CA SER A 199 42.07 7.77 17.44
C SER A 199 42.99 6.76 18.16
N ASP A 200 42.57 5.49 18.21
CA ASP A 200 43.36 4.24 18.06
C ASP A 200 42.46 3.05 18.43
N SER A 201 42.14 2.07 17.57
CA SER A 201 42.95 1.06 16.84
C SER A 201 42.92 -0.30 17.56
N GLY A 202 42.31 -1.31 16.90
CA GLY A 202 42.49 -2.75 17.14
C GLY A 202 41.89 -3.30 18.45
N ILE A 203 41.54 -4.57 18.61
CA ILE A 203 42.09 -5.81 18.07
C ILE A 203 41.00 -6.91 18.17
N TYR A 204 41.00 -7.83 17.19
CA TYR A 204 40.32 -9.13 17.18
C TYR A 204 40.88 -10.08 18.25
N SER A 205 40.01 -10.88 18.87
CA SER A 205 40.40 -12.24 19.29
C SER A 205 39.20 -13.18 19.37
N ASN A 206 39.24 -14.19 18.48
CA ASN A 206 38.52 -15.45 18.61
C ASN A 206 39.17 -16.29 19.70
N THR A 207 38.37 -17.07 20.42
CA THR A 207 38.74 -18.42 20.90
C THR A 207 37.48 -19.26 21.08
N GLU A 208 37.30 -20.23 20.18
CA GLU A 208 36.88 -21.61 20.47
C GLU A 208 37.74 -22.16 21.65
N THR A 209 37.38 -23.12 22.51
CA THR A 209 36.49 -24.28 22.54
C THR A 209 36.47 -24.76 24.01
N ASN A 210 35.42 -25.46 24.46
CA ASN A 210 35.56 -26.85 24.95
C ASN A 210 34.25 -27.40 25.52
N SER A 211 33.85 -28.51 24.92
CA SER A 211 33.01 -29.57 25.43
C SER A 211 33.59 -30.22 26.70
N THR A 212 32.73 -30.60 27.64
CA THR A 212 32.92 -31.84 28.42
C THR A 212 31.59 -32.34 28.99
N GLN A 213 31.31 -33.60 28.63
CA GLN A 213 30.60 -34.67 29.35
C GLN A 213 29.16 -34.46 29.86
#